data_AF-A0A5B2Z531-F1
#
_entry.id   AF-A0A5B2Z531-F1
#
_cell.length_a   1.000
_cell.length_b   1.000
_cell.length_c   1.000
_cell.angle_alpha   90.00
_cell.angle_beta   90.00
_cell.angle_gamma   90.00
#
_symmetry.space_group_name_H-M   'P 1'
#
loop_
_entity.id
_entity.type
_entity.pdbx_description
1 polymer ?
#
loop_
_entity_poly.entity_id
_entity_poly.type
_entity_poly.pdbx_seq_one_letter_code
_entity_poly.pdbx_strand_id
1 'polypeptide(L)' 'MKKLILVFNSVLCLMFFFKYRQLKKDHHFYLTNIESEDDKLNEMGMYKDKDGNIYPIEEAIE' A
#
# COMPACT_ATOMS: atom_id res chain seq x y z
N MET A 1 -7.89 -40.36 8.18
CA MET A 1 -7.67 -39.44 7.05
C MET A 1 -8.26 -38.04 7.28
N LYS A 2 -9.56 -37.88 7.55
CA LYS A 2 -10.18 -36.54 7.78
C LYS A 2 -9.51 -35.69 8.87
N LYS A 3 -9.09 -36.29 9.99
CA LYS A 3 -8.37 -35.59 11.07
C LYS A 3 -6.99 -35.06 10.66
N LEU A 4 -6.27 -35.80 9.80
CA LEU A 4 -4.96 -35.38 9.30
C LEU A 4 -5.07 -34.20 8.35
N ILE A 5 -6.10 -34.20 7.49
CA ILE A 5 -6.41 -33.07 6.60
C ILE A 5 -6.70 -31.81 7.41
N LEU A 6 -7.44 -31.94 8.52
CA LEU A 6 -7.80 -30.81 9.38
C LEU A 6 -6.57 -30.21 10.08
N VAL A 7 -5.67 -31.07 10.58
CA VAL A 7 -4.39 -30.63 11.15
C VAL A 7 -3.53 -29.94 10.09
N PHE A 8 -3.40 -30.54 8.90
CA PHE A 8 -2.60 -29.96 7.81
C PHE A 8 -3.13 -28.58 7.36
N ASN A 9 -4.45 -28.43 7.22
CA ASN A 9 -5.06 -27.14 6.91
C ASN A 9 -4.80 -26.11 8.01
N SER A 10 -4.90 -26.52 9.27
CA SER A 10 -4.64 -25.62 10.41
C SER A 10 -3.19 -25.12 10.42
N VAL A 11 -2.23 -26.02 10.15
CA VAL A 11 -0.80 -25.65 10.03
C VAL A 11 -0.57 -24.70 8.86
N LEU A 12 -1.17 -24.97 7.69
CA LEU A 12 -1.11 -24.07 6.53
C LEU A 12 -1.64 -22.67 6.86
N CYS A 13 -2.82 -22.58 7.49
CA CYS A 13 -3.40 -21.30 7.89
C CYS A 13 -2.47 -20.53 8.84
N LEU A 14 -1.87 -21.20 9.82
CA LEU A 14 -0.90 -20.57 10.71
C LEU A 14 0.34 -20.08 9.96
N MET A 15 0.91 -20.89 9.06
CA MET A 15 2.06 -20.48 8.23
C MET A 15 1.74 -19.23 7.40
N PHE A 16 0.58 -19.19 6.74
CA PHE A 16 0.16 -18.01 5.97
C PHE A 16 -0.04 -16.79 6.87
N PHE A 17 -0.65 -16.96 8.04
CA PHE A 17 -0.85 -15.87 8.99
C PHE A 17 0.47 -15.25 9.46
N PHE A 18 1.46 -16.08 9.84
CA PHE A 18 2.77 -15.59 10.25
C PHE A 18 3.52 -14.91 9.10
N LYS A 19 3.49 -15.49 7.90
CA LYS A 19 4.12 -14.89 6.71
C LYS A 19 3.50 -13.52 6.37
N TYR A 20 2.19 -13.40 6.43
CA TYR A 20 1.50 -12.13 6.20
C TYR A 20 1.88 -11.08 7.25
N ARG A 21 1.93 -11.47 8.53
CA ARG A 21 2.34 -10.58 9.62
C ARG A 21 3.78 -10.10 9.44
N GLN A 22 4.68 -10.97 8.99
CA GLN A 22 6.07 -10.63 8.69
C GLN A 22 6.15 -9.65 7.51
N LEU A 23 5.50 -9.95 6.39
CA LEU A 23 5.43 -9.04 5.23
C LEU A 23 4.91 -7.65 5.61
N LYS A 24 3.87 -7.57 6.44
CA LYS A 24 3.33 -6.30 6.93
C LYS A 24 4.33 -5.51 7.76
N LYS A 25 5.15 -6.20 8.57
CA LYS A 25 6.18 -5.58 9.41
C LYS A 25 7.36 -5.08 8.56
N ASP A 26 7.81 -5.89 7.60
CA ASP A 26 9.01 -5.61 6.81
C ASP A 26 8.78 -4.50 5.76
N HIS A 27 7.59 -4.47 5.17
CA HIS A 27 7.28 -3.54 4.08
C HIS A 27 6.42 -2.35 4.51
N HIS A 28 6.10 -2.23 5.81
CA HIS A 28 5.24 -1.16 6.31
C HIS A 28 3.98 -0.98 5.45
N PHE A 29 3.32 -2.09 5.09
CA PHE A 29 2.03 -2.07 4.39
C PHE A 29 0.98 -1.50 5.35
N TYR A 30 0.99 -0.18 5.49
CA TYR A 30 -0.10 0.56 6.07
C TYR A 30 -1.18 0.63 5.00
N LEU A 31 -2.43 0.34 5.37
CA LEU A 31 -3.57 0.56 4.49
C LEU A 31 -3.71 2.04 4.06
N THR A 32 -2.96 2.94 4.71
CA THR A 32 -2.83 4.36 4.43
C THR A 32 -1.63 4.71 3.54
N ASN A 33 -0.76 3.75 3.18
CA ASN A 33 0.37 3.96 2.26
C ASN A 33 -0.05 3.75 0.79
N ILE A 34 -1.29 4.13 0.46
CA ILE A 34 -1.69 4.28 -0.93
C ILE A 34 -1.13 5.64 -1.33
N GLU A 35 -0.01 5.61 -2.03
CA GLU A 35 0.56 6.77 -2.69
C GLU A 35 -0.53 7.42 -3.55
N SER A 36 -0.92 8.64 -3.18
CA SER A 36 -1.96 9.37 -3.88
C SER A 36 -1.43 9.94 -5.19
N GLU A 37 -2.34 10.29 -6.10
CA GLU A 37 -1.96 11.01 -7.32
C GLU A 37 -1.24 12.32 -6.99
N ASP A 38 -1.66 12.99 -5.91
CA ASP A 38 -1.06 14.23 -5.43
C ASP A 38 0.36 14.03 -4.90
N ASP A 39 0.64 12.91 -4.22
CA ASP A 39 1.99 12.58 -3.76
C ASP A 39 2.95 12.43 -4.95
N LYS A 40 2.51 11.77 -6.02
CA LYS A 40 3.30 11.60 -7.25
C LYS A 40 3.53 12.91 -7.99
N LEU A 41 2.50 13.75 -8.07
CA LEU A 41 2.62 15.07 -8.71
C LEU A 41 3.61 15.95 -7.94
N ASN A 42 3.54 15.92 -6.61
CA ASN A 42 4.46 16.68 -5.75
C ASN A 42 5.92 16.22 -5.91
N GLU A 43 6.19 14.91 -6.03
CA GLU A 43 7.53 14.39 -6.36
C GLU A 43 8.05 14.89 -7.72
N MET A 44 7.16 15.14 -8.68
CA MET A 44 7.48 15.69 -10.00
C MET A 44 7.56 17.22 -10.02
N GLY A 45 7.35 17.90 -8.89
CA GLY A 45 7.30 19.36 -8.82
C GLY A 45 6.03 19.95 -9.44
N MET A 46 4.94 19.19 -9.48
CA MET A 46 3.66 19.55 -10.09
C MET A 46 2.53 19.52 -9.04
N TYR A 47 1.42 20.20 -9.31
CA TYR A 47 0.19 20.09 -8.52
C TYR A 47 -1.03 20.07 -9.43
N LYS A 48 -2.17 19.62 -8.89
CA LYS A 48 -3.46 19.60 -9.59
C LYS A 48 -4.38 20.68 -9.02
N ASP A 49 -4.97 21.49 -9.89
CA ASP A 49 -5.93 22.52 -9.49
C ASP A 49 -7.32 21.91 -9.18
N LYS A 50 -8.28 22.77 -8.78
CA LYS A 50 -9.66 22.34 -8.47
C LYS A 50 -10.45 21.88 -9.69
N ASP A 51 -10.02 22.27 -10.89
CA ASP A 51 -10.64 21.95 -12.17
C ASP A 51 -10.03 20.69 -12.80
N GLY A 52 -8.96 20.14 -12.20
CA GLY A 52 -8.27 18.91 -12.59
C GLY A 52 -7.08 19.11 -13.53
N ASN A 53 -6.66 20.35 -13.80
CA ASN A 53 -5.49 20.67 -14.63
C ASN A 53 -4.19 20.56 -13.81
N ILE A 54 -3.10 20.17 -14.47
CA ILE A 54 -1.80 19.95 -13.82
C ILE A 54 -0.85 21.10 -14.18
N TYR A 55 -0.23 21.71 -13.17
CA TYR A 55 0.70 22.83 -13.30
C TYR A 55 1.99 22.56 -12.54
N PRO A 56 3.13 23.15 -12.96
CA PRO A 56 4.33 23.16 -12.15
C PRO A 56 4.12 24.00 -10.89
N ILE A 57 4.73 23.58 -9.77
CA ILE A 57 4.64 24.29 -8.48
C ILE A 57 5.27 25.69 -8.57
N GLU A 58 6.21 25.90 -9.48
CA GLU A 58 6.85 27.19 -9.74
C GLU A 58 5.84 28.29 -10.16
N GLU A 59 4.74 27.92 -10.83
CA GLU A 59 3.69 28.87 -11.26
C GLU A 59 2.76 29.30 -10.12
N ALA A 60 2.82 28.66 -8.94
CA ALA A 60 1.95 28.99 -7.81
C ALA A 60 2.55 30.05 -6.85
N ILE A 61 3.79 30.50 -7.07
CA ILE A 61 4.53 31.40 -6.18
C ILE A 61 4.65 32.84 -6.76
N GLU A 62 4.12 33.11 -7.96
CA GLU A 62 3.92 34.47 -8.49
C GLU A 62 2.57 35.09 -8.07
#